data_AF-A0A961E8V2-F1
#
_entry.id   AF-A0A961E8V2-F1
#
_cell.length_a   1.000
_cell.length_b   1.000
_cell.length_c   1.000
_cell.angle_alpha   90.00
_cell.angle_beta   90.00
_cell.angle_gamma   90.00
#
_symmetry.space_group_name_H-M   'P 1'
#
loop_
_entity.id
_entity.type
_entity.pdbx_description
1 polymer ?
#
loop_
_entity_poly.entity_id
_entity_poly.type
_entity_poly.pdbx_seq_one_letter_code
_entity_poly.pdbx_strand_id
1 'polypeptide(L)'
;MPGTEIRVPSGAKARVQANIAALKLLTALQEAGRPASRDEQLSLAAWSGWGAVPEVFDKRDDRFGAERAELAALLTRDEYQRAEASILNAHYTDPAIASVMWEALIAAGFSGGRVLEPGCGSGTFIGHAPASAVMVGVEVDPITAGIASALYPSAQIRNEGFEQTRVPEAAFAATIGNVPFGRYVVHDPAHNPRGHS
;
A
#
# COMPACT_ATOMS: atom_id res chain seq x y z
N MET A 1 -9.94 -12.93 6.32
CA MET A 1 -8.78 -12.03 6.27
C MET A 1 -7.53 -12.84 6.55
N PRO A 2 -6.42 -12.65 5.83
CA PRO A 2 -5.12 -13.07 6.35
C PRO A 2 -4.97 -12.48 7.75
N GLY A 3 -4.63 -13.32 8.73
CA GLY A 3 -4.52 -12.89 10.13
C GLY A 3 -3.46 -11.80 10.30
N THR A 4 -3.48 -11.10 11.42
CA THR A 4 -2.55 -10.01 11.81
C THR A 4 -1.08 -10.45 11.96
N GLU A 5 -0.72 -11.65 11.47
CA GLU A 5 0.64 -12.17 11.51
C GLU A 5 1.54 -11.45 10.50
N ILE A 6 2.68 -10.97 10.98
CA ILE A 6 3.72 -10.39 10.13
C ILE A 6 4.31 -11.52 9.26
N ARG A 7 4.07 -11.46 7.95
CA ARG A 7 4.57 -12.44 6.96
C ARG A 7 5.78 -11.96 6.16
N VAL A 8 6.18 -10.71 6.37
CA VAL A 8 7.33 -10.13 5.70
C VAL A 8 8.62 -10.85 6.15
N PRO A 9 9.43 -11.40 5.23
CA PRO A 9 10.66 -12.12 5.59
C PRO A 9 11.69 -11.26 6.35
N SER A 10 12.58 -11.90 7.08
CA SER A 10 13.77 -11.24 7.64
C SER A 10 14.92 -11.23 6.62
N GLY A 11 15.69 -10.15 6.60
CA GLY A 11 16.82 -9.97 5.69
C GLY A 11 16.43 -9.42 4.31
N ALA A 12 17.30 -8.57 3.77
CA ALA A 12 17.03 -7.83 2.54
C ALA A 12 16.82 -8.76 1.33
N LYS A 13 17.64 -9.80 1.17
CA LYS A 13 17.53 -10.73 0.04
C LYS A 13 16.20 -11.49 0.01
N ALA A 14 15.75 -12.00 1.15
CA ALA A 14 14.47 -12.69 1.24
C ALA A 14 13.28 -11.75 0.98
N ARG A 15 13.35 -10.49 1.43
CA ARG A 15 12.34 -9.46 1.13
C ARG A 15 12.27 -9.11 -0.35
N VAL A 16 13.42 -8.96 -1.01
CA VAL A 16 13.46 -8.73 -2.47
C VAL A 16 12.80 -9.90 -3.21
N GLN A 17 13.15 -11.13 -2.85
CA GLN A 17 12.57 -12.32 -3.46
C GLN A 17 11.05 -12.43 -3.22
N ALA A 18 10.58 -12.10 -2.01
CA ALA A 18 9.16 -12.05 -1.70
C ALA A 18 8.43 -10.95 -2.49
N ASN A 19 9.02 -9.76 -2.63
CA ASN A 19 8.45 -8.68 -3.44
C ASN A 19 8.36 -9.09 -4.92
N ILE A 20 9.39 -9.71 -5.48
CA ILE A 20 9.40 -10.23 -6.87
C ILE A 20 8.32 -11.30 -7.04
N ALA A 21 8.19 -12.23 -6.09
CA ALA A 21 7.17 -13.27 -6.13
C ALA A 21 5.75 -12.69 -6.08
N ALA A 22 5.52 -11.71 -5.20
CA ALA A 22 4.25 -11.00 -5.10
C ALA A 22 3.92 -10.22 -6.38
N LEU A 23 4.91 -9.58 -7.01
CA LEU A 23 4.75 -8.90 -8.29
C LEU A 23 4.30 -9.87 -9.39
N LYS A 24 4.99 -11.00 -9.55
CA LYS A 24 4.62 -12.03 -10.54
C LYS A 24 3.21 -12.56 -10.30
N LEU A 25 2.87 -12.83 -9.05
CA LEU A 25 1.55 -13.30 -8.67
C LEU A 25 0.47 -12.26 -8.97
N LEU A 26 0.72 -10.98 -8.66
CA LEU A 26 -0.19 -9.89 -8.97
C LEU A 26 -0.45 -9.79 -10.48
N THR A 27 0.61 -9.83 -11.30
CA THR A 27 0.48 -9.83 -12.77
C THR A 27 -0.38 -11.00 -13.25
N ALA A 28 -0.10 -12.22 -12.77
CA ALA A 28 -0.87 -13.40 -13.15
C ALA A 28 -2.36 -13.31 -12.76
N LEU A 29 -2.67 -12.74 -11.59
CA LEU A 29 -4.05 -12.51 -11.14
C LEU A 29 -4.77 -11.48 -12.02
N GLN A 30 -4.09 -10.41 -12.39
CA GLN A 30 -4.62 -9.35 -13.25
C GLN A 30 -4.88 -9.87 -14.68
N GLU A 31 -3.92 -10.60 -15.26
CA GLU A 31 -4.07 -11.22 -16.58
C GLU A 31 -5.21 -12.24 -16.60
N ALA A 32 -5.37 -13.02 -15.53
CA ALA A 32 -6.45 -13.98 -15.39
C ALA A 32 -7.82 -13.35 -15.03
N GLY A 33 -7.85 -12.05 -14.68
CA GLY A 33 -9.07 -11.34 -14.33
C GLY A 33 -9.81 -11.93 -13.12
N ARG A 34 -9.09 -12.48 -12.14
CA ARG A 34 -9.68 -13.18 -10.99
C ARG A 34 -9.13 -12.69 -9.64
N PRO A 35 -9.89 -12.86 -8.54
CA PRO A 35 -9.37 -12.57 -7.21
C PRO A 35 -8.30 -13.58 -6.78
N ALA A 36 -7.44 -13.16 -5.84
CA ALA A 36 -6.51 -14.04 -5.16
C ALA A 36 -7.27 -15.07 -4.29
N SER A 37 -6.83 -16.32 -4.33
CA SER A 37 -7.19 -17.33 -3.35
C SER A 37 -6.55 -17.01 -1.98
N ARG A 38 -6.96 -17.72 -0.93
CA ARG A 38 -6.42 -17.51 0.42
C ARG A 38 -4.90 -17.71 0.49
N ASP A 39 -4.37 -18.73 -0.18
CA ASP A 39 -2.92 -19.01 -0.16
C ASP A 39 -2.13 -17.98 -0.98
N GLU A 40 -2.72 -17.49 -2.07
CA GLU A 40 -2.16 -16.39 -2.85
C GLU A 40 -2.17 -15.09 -2.06
N GLN A 41 -3.23 -14.80 -1.31
CA GLN A 41 -3.27 -13.66 -0.37
C GLN A 41 -2.16 -13.74 0.68
N LEU A 42 -1.87 -14.94 1.21
CA LEU A 42 -0.76 -15.13 2.14
C LEU A 42 0.60 -14.85 1.49
N SER A 43 0.75 -15.18 0.21
CA SER A 43 1.97 -14.89 -0.55
C SER A 43 2.11 -13.40 -0.83
N LEU A 44 1.01 -12.73 -1.21
CA LEU A 44 0.97 -11.28 -1.41
C LEU A 44 1.24 -10.51 -0.10
N ALA A 45 0.84 -11.05 1.06
CA ALA A 45 1.07 -10.43 2.37
C ALA A 45 2.56 -10.39 2.78
N ALA A 46 3.44 -11.08 2.05
CA ALA A 46 4.89 -10.97 2.22
C ALA A 46 5.48 -9.72 1.53
N TRP A 47 4.69 -9.01 0.71
CA TRP A 47 5.07 -7.74 0.12
C TRP A 47 5.42 -6.72 1.20
N SER A 48 6.58 -6.07 1.05
CA SER A 48 7.08 -5.06 1.99
C SER A 48 7.44 -3.74 1.35
N GLY A 49 7.20 -3.61 0.04
CA GLY A 49 7.63 -2.48 -0.75
C GLY A 49 9.15 -2.40 -0.89
N TRP A 50 9.61 -1.41 -1.66
CA TRP A 50 11.02 -1.26 -2.01
C TRP A 50 11.84 -0.46 -1.00
N GLY A 51 11.19 0.38 -0.18
CA GLY A 51 11.88 1.18 0.85
C GLY A 51 12.57 0.35 1.95
N ALA A 52 12.14 -0.89 2.16
CA ALA A 52 12.80 -1.82 3.08
C ALA A 52 14.04 -2.51 2.47
N VAL A 53 14.23 -2.39 1.16
CA VAL A 53 15.28 -3.08 0.38
C VAL A 53 15.86 -2.20 -0.75
N PRO A 54 16.32 -0.96 -0.46
CA PRO A 54 16.86 -0.07 -1.48
C PRO A 54 18.07 -0.67 -2.22
N GLU A 55 18.79 -1.60 -1.60
CA GLU A 55 20.02 -2.20 -2.12
C GLU A 55 19.81 -2.96 -3.44
N VAL A 56 18.58 -3.43 -3.73
CA VAL A 56 18.29 -4.11 -5.01
C VAL A 56 18.48 -3.18 -6.21
N PHE A 57 18.31 -1.87 -6.02
CA PHE A 57 18.48 -0.85 -7.06
C PHE A 57 19.93 -0.33 -7.15
N ASP A 58 20.81 -0.62 -6.18
CA ASP A 58 22.22 -0.24 -6.26
C ASP A 58 22.96 -1.15 -7.26
N LYS A 59 23.31 -0.57 -8.42
CA LYS A 59 24.02 -1.29 -9.49
C LYS A 59 25.43 -1.75 -9.09
N ARG A 60 25.99 -1.19 -8.01
CA ARG A 60 27.31 -1.56 -7.48
C ARG A 60 27.24 -2.74 -6.51
N ASP A 61 26.03 -3.12 -6.08
CA ASP A 61 25.83 -4.27 -5.20
C ASP A 61 25.55 -5.54 -6.02
N ASP A 62 26.58 -6.37 -6.11
CA ASP A 62 26.51 -7.65 -6.82
C ASP A 62 25.69 -8.71 -6.08
N ARG A 63 25.44 -8.53 -4.78
CA ARG A 63 24.67 -9.51 -3.96
C ARG A 63 23.23 -9.67 -4.44
N PHE A 64 22.70 -8.63 -5.09
CA PHE A 64 21.36 -8.55 -5.67
C PHE A 64 21.35 -8.55 -7.20
N GLY A 65 22.48 -8.87 -7.85
CA GLY A 65 22.59 -8.79 -9.31
C GLY A 65 21.54 -9.64 -10.05
N ALA A 66 21.28 -10.85 -9.54
CA ALA A 66 20.27 -11.75 -10.09
C ALA A 66 18.85 -11.20 -9.90
N GLU A 67 18.50 -10.81 -8.67
CA GLU A 67 17.19 -10.24 -8.35
C GLU A 67 16.92 -8.93 -9.10
N ARG A 68 17.94 -8.08 -9.27
CA ARG A 68 17.85 -6.84 -10.03
C ARG A 68 17.59 -7.10 -11.51
N ALA A 69 18.27 -8.10 -12.09
CA ALA A 69 18.05 -8.49 -13.48
C ALA A 69 16.63 -9.06 -13.69
N GLU A 70 16.16 -9.88 -12.76
CA GLU A 70 14.80 -10.41 -12.77
C GLU A 70 13.75 -9.30 -12.65
N LEU A 71 13.92 -8.37 -11.71
CA LEU A 71 13.03 -7.21 -11.55
C LEU A 71 12.97 -6.35 -12.83
N ALA A 72 14.12 -6.11 -13.46
CA ALA A 72 14.19 -5.36 -14.72
C ALA A 72 13.55 -6.09 -15.92
N ALA A 73 13.42 -7.41 -15.86
CA ALA A 73 12.71 -8.18 -16.87
C ALA A 73 11.19 -8.23 -16.64
N LEU A 74 10.74 -8.09 -15.38
CA LEU A 74 9.33 -8.09 -15.02
C LEU A 74 8.65 -6.74 -15.21
N LEU A 75 9.40 -5.66 -15.04
CA LEU A 75 8.88 -4.30 -15.10
C LEU A 75 9.25 -3.63 -16.42
N THR A 76 8.34 -2.81 -16.94
CA THR A 76 8.71 -1.82 -17.94
C THR A 76 9.71 -0.82 -17.35
N ARG A 77 10.42 -0.09 -18.22
CA ARG A 77 11.39 0.93 -17.78
C ARG A 77 10.76 1.95 -16.82
N ASP A 78 9.55 2.39 -17.12
CA ASP A 78 8.86 3.41 -16.32
C ASP A 78 8.38 2.84 -14.98
N GLU A 79 7.91 1.59 -14.94
CA GLU A 79 7.56 0.92 -13.70
C GLU A 79 8.80 0.68 -12.82
N TYR A 80 9.92 0.30 -13.42
CA TYR A 80 11.18 0.13 -12.70
C TYR A 80 11.64 1.45 -12.07
N GLN A 81 11.56 2.56 -12.81
CA GLN A 81 11.90 3.89 -12.29
C GLN A 81 10.95 4.32 -11.16
N ARG A 82 9.65 4.02 -11.26
CA ARG A 82 8.69 4.28 -10.18
C ARG A 82 8.98 3.43 -8.94
N ALA A 83 9.30 2.14 -9.14
CA ALA A 83 9.69 1.25 -8.06
C ALA A 83 10.92 1.78 -7.32
N GLU A 84 11.96 2.23 -8.05
CA GLU A 84 13.14 2.87 -7.47
C GLU A 84 12.78 4.19 -6.74
N ALA A 85 11.96 5.04 -7.34
CA ALA A 85 11.55 6.31 -6.72
C ALA A 85 10.71 6.13 -5.45
N SER A 86 9.94 5.04 -5.35
CA SER A 86 9.09 4.73 -4.19
C SER A 86 9.88 4.46 -2.90
N ILE A 87 11.18 4.14 -3.00
CA ILE A 87 12.07 3.95 -1.85
C ILE A 87 11.98 5.13 -0.87
N LEU A 88 11.95 6.36 -1.39
CA LEU A 88 11.97 7.58 -0.59
C LEU A 88 10.65 7.85 0.15
N ASN A 89 9.55 7.29 -0.34
CA ASN A 89 8.19 7.58 0.12
C ASN A 89 7.53 6.39 0.84
N ALA A 90 8.24 5.28 1.00
CA ALA A 90 7.74 4.09 1.65
C ALA A 90 7.76 4.25 3.19
N HIS A 91 6.62 4.68 3.74
CA HIS A 91 6.42 4.75 5.18
C HIS A 91 5.73 3.48 5.69
N TYR A 92 6.46 2.64 6.41
CA TYR A 92 5.88 1.48 7.07
C TYR A 92 5.16 1.88 8.35
N THR A 93 3.92 1.43 8.50
CA THR A 93 3.17 1.52 9.76
C THR A 93 3.21 0.18 10.47
N ASP A 94 3.60 0.19 11.73
CA ASP A 94 3.59 -1.01 12.57
C ASP A 94 2.13 -1.49 12.79
N PRO A 95 1.82 -2.79 12.56
CA PRO A 95 0.53 -3.40 12.88
C PRO A 95 0.00 -3.09 14.27
N ALA A 96 0.88 -3.04 15.28
CA ALA A 96 0.48 -2.71 16.66
C ALA A 96 -0.03 -1.27 16.76
N ILE A 97 0.59 -0.33 16.05
CA ILE A 97 0.12 1.06 15.98
C ILE A 97 -1.23 1.13 15.27
N ALA A 98 -1.39 0.45 14.15
CA ALA A 98 -2.68 0.41 13.45
C ALA A 98 -3.81 -0.14 14.34
N SER A 99 -3.55 -1.20 15.10
CA SER A 99 -4.50 -1.75 16.08
C SER A 99 -4.90 -0.72 17.14
N VAL A 100 -3.92 -0.07 17.77
CA VAL A 100 -4.19 0.94 18.82
C VAL A 100 -4.95 2.15 18.26
N MET A 101 -4.66 2.57 17.03
CA MET A 101 -5.38 3.67 16.38
C MET A 101 -6.85 3.31 16.11
N TRP A 102 -7.14 2.06 15.74
CA TRP A 102 -8.52 1.58 15.60
C TRP A 102 -9.24 1.54 16.96
N GLU A 103 -8.59 1.06 18.02
CA GLU A 103 -9.14 1.09 19.38
C GLU A 103 -9.48 2.52 19.83
N ALA A 104 -8.59 3.47 19.56
CA ALA A 104 -8.81 4.88 19.88
C ALA A 104 -10.01 5.46 19.11
N LEU A 105 -10.13 5.14 17.81
CA LEU A 105 -11.25 5.60 16.98
C LEU A 105 -12.60 5.03 17.45
N ILE A 106 -12.64 3.76 17.85
CA ILE A 106 -13.82 3.12 18.44
C ILE A 106 -14.18 3.78 19.78
N ALA A 107 -13.20 4.01 20.65
CA ALA A 107 -13.40 4.69 21.93
C ALA A 107 -13.91 6.14 21.76
N ALA A 108 -13.54 6.80 20.67
CA ALA A 108 -14.04 8.12 20.28
C ALA A 108 -15.48 8.11 19.71
N GLY A 109 -16.10 6.92 19.58
CA GLY A 109 -17.49 6.77 19.18
C GLY A 109 -17.73 6.24 17.77
N PHE A 110 -16.68 5.79 17.05
CA PHE A 110 -16.89 5.13 15.76
C PHE A 110 -17.63 3.80 15.94
N SER A 111 -18.82 3.71 15.36
CA SER A 111 -19.69 2.52 15.42
C SER A 111 -19.87 1.81 14.08
N GLY A 112 -19.33 2.38 12.99
CA GLY A 112 -19.34 1.79 11.65
C GLY A 112 -19.50 2.82 10.54
N GLY A 113 -19.32 2.38 9.30
CA GLY A 113 -19.47 3.19 8.11
C GLY A 113 -18.22 3.21 7.22
N ARG A 114 -18.24 4.07 6.19
CA ARG A 114 -17.11 4.21 5.25
C ARG A 114 -15.94 4.91 5.93
N VAL A 115 -14.75 4.34 5.82
CA VAL A 115 -13.52 4.91 6.38
C VAL A 115 -12.50 5.09 5.26
N LEU A 116 -11.92 6.28 5.20
CA LEU A 116 -10.90 6.64 4.23
C LEU A 116 -9.49 6.39 4.80
N GLU A 117 -8.62 5.78 4.01
CA GLU A 117 -7.17 5.70 4.26
C GLU A 117 -6.40 6.33 3.09
N PRO A 118 -5.95 7.59 3.22
CA PRO A 118 -5.10 8.23 2.23
C PRO A 118 -3.68 7.67 2.30
N GLY A 119 -3.11 7.27 1.15
CA GLY A 119 -1.79 6.64 1.10
C GLY A 119 -1.79 5.28 1.79
N CYS A 120 -2.73 4.39 1.44
CA CYS A 120 -2.95 3.16 2.20
C CYS A 120 -1.81 2.15 2.11
N GLY A 121 -0.84 2.34 1.21
CA GLY A 121 0.20 1.36 0.96
C GLY A 121 -0.41 -0.01 0.67
N SER A 122 0.19 -1.06 1.21
CA SER A 122 -0.36 -2.43 1.09
C SER A 122 -1.52 -2.72 2.04
N GLY A 123 -2.03 -1.72 2.79
CA GLY A 123 -3.26 -1.79 3.58
C GLY A 123 -3.09 -2.22 5.04
N THR A 124 -2.09 -1.73 5.77
CA THR A 124 -1.91 -2.08 7.19
C THR A 124 -3.13 -1.70 8.04
N PHE A 125 -3.69 -0.49 7.89
CA PHE A 125 -4.90 -0.11 8.63
C PHE A 125 -6.13 -0.88 8.12
N ILE A 126 -6.25 -1.11 6.81
CA ILE A 126 -7.30 -1.97 6.24
C ILE A 126 -7.32 -3.35 6.90
N GLY A 127 -6.16 -3.97 7.08
CA GLY A 127 -6.03 -5.30 7.70
C GLY A 127 -6.43 -5.36 9.18
N HIS A 128 -6.40 -4.22 9.88
CA HIS A 128 -6.78 -4.11 11.31
C HIS A 128 -8.17 -3.50 11.52
N ALA A 129 -8.87 -3.17 10.44
CA ALA A 129 -10.17 -2.53 10.52
C ALA A 129 -11.20 -3.45 11.21
N PRO A 130 -12.07 -2.90 12.09
CA PRO A 130 -13.21 -3.65 12.61
C PRO A 130 -14.17 -4.01 11.48
N ALA A 131 -14.92 -5.10 11.62
CA ALA A 131 -15.85 -5.57 10.59
C ALA A 131 -16.97 -4.55 10.24
N SER A 132 -17.23 -3.56 11.10
CA SER A 132 -18.18 -2.47 10.88
C SER A 132 -17.63 -1.37 9.96
N ALA A 133 -16.33 -1.37 9.65
CA ALA A 133 -15.70 -0.40 8.75
C ALA A 133 -15.74 -0.89 7.30
N VAL A 134 -16.13 0.01 6.39
CA VAL A 134 -16.06 -0.20 4.95
C VAL A 134 -14.90 0.64 4.41
N MET A 135 -13.76 -0.01 4.19
CA MET A 135 -12.51 0.69 3.88
C MET A 135 -12.46 1.19 2.43
N VAL A 136 -12.00 2.42 2.27
CA VAL A 136 -11.61 3.02 0.99
C VAL A 136 -10.17 3.48 1.10
N GLY A 137 -9.27 2.78 0.42
CA GLY A 137 -7.85 3.13 0.34
C GLY A 137 -7.55 3.93 -0.92
N VAL A 138 -6.65 4.90 -0.82
CA VAL A 138 -6.08 5.62 -1.97
C VAL A 138 -4.58 5.40 -1.98
N GLU A 139 -4.03 4.92 -3.09
CA GLU A 139 -2.60 4.66 -3.23
C GLU A 139 -2.11 5.08 -4.62
N VAL A 140 -1.01 5.83 -4.67
CA VAL A 140 -0.48 6.39 -5.93
C VAL A 140 0.34 5.35 -6.69
N ASP A 141 1.04 4.46 -5.99
CA ASP A 141 1.84 3.41 -6.62
C ASP A 141 0.94 2.27 -7.14
N PRO A 142 0.91 2.01 -8.46
CA PRO A 142 0.00 1.02 -9.04
C PRO A 142 0.24 -0.41 -8.55
N ILE A 143 1.50 -0.78 -8.29
CA ILE A 143 1.85 -2.12 -7.81
C ILE A 143 1.30 -2.29 -6.39
N THR A 144 1.61 -1.35 -5.51
CA THR A 144 1.18 -1.38 -4.11
C THR A 144 -0.34 -1.30 -3.99
N ALA A 145 -1.01 -0.48 -4.80
CA ALA A 145 -2.47 -0.44 -4.89
C ALA A 145 -3.06 -1.78 -5.34
N GLY A 146 -2.44 -2.43 -6.33
CA GLY A 146 -2.82 -3.77 -6.78
C GLY A 146 -2.66 -4.84 -5.69
N ILE A 147 -1.54 -4.81 -4.95
CA ILE A 147 -1.32 -5.69 -3.80
C ILE A 147 -2.41 -5.48 -2.74
N ALA A 148 -2.70 -4.23 -2.35
CA ALA A 148 -3.75 -3.92 -1.38
C ALA A 148 -5.12 -4.43 -1.84
N SER A 149 -5.46 -4.22 -3.12
CA SER A 149 -6.74 -4.68 -3.68
C SER A 149 -6.87 -6.21 -3.67
N ALA A 150 -5.78 -6.93 -3.92
CA ALA A 150 -5.77 -8.39 -3.90
C ALA A 150 -5.82 -8.96 -2.46
N LEU A 151 -5.19 -8.28 -1.51
CA LEU A 151 -5.24 -8.62 -0.09
C LEU A 151 -6.62 -8.38 0.54
N TYR A 152 -7.27 -7.29 0.16
CA TYR A 152 -8.51 -6.83 0.78
C TYR A 152 -9.64 -6.66 -0.23
N PRO A 153 -10.22 -7.76 -0.75
CA PRO A 153 -11.27 -7.71 -1.77
C PRO A 153 -12.59 -7.08 -1.28
N SER A 154 -12.74 -6.83 0.02
CA SER A 154 -13.87 -6.10 0.60
C SER A 154 -13.65 -4.58 0.71
N ALA A 155 -12.41 -4.12 0.52
CA ALA A 155 -12.07 -2.71 0.49
C ALA A 155 -12.11 -2.18 -0.94
N GLN A 156 -12.45 -0.90 -1.10
CA GLN A 156 -12.26 -0.20 -2.36
C GLN A 156 -10.87 0.42 -2.40
N ILE A 157 -10.00 0.01 -3.32
CA ILE A 157 -8.69 0.63 -3.52
C ILE A 157 -8.71 1.48 -4.79
N ARG A 158 -8.33 2.75 -4.66
CA ARG A 158 -8.25 3.70 -5.77
C ARG A 158 -6.78 3.94 -6.08
N ASN A 159 -6.36 3.61 -7.30
CA ASN A 159 -5.01 3.92 -7.76
C ASN A 159 -4.96 5.35 -8.34
N GLU A 160 -4.74 6.33 -7.48
CA GLU A 160 -4.69 7.76 -7.84
C GLU A 160 -3.95 8.53 -6.74
N GLY A 161 -3.52 9.76 -7.04
CA GLY A 161 -3.07 10.69 -6.00
C GLY A 161 -4.27 11.16 -5.16
N PHE A 162 -4.09 11.28 -3.85
CA PHE A 162 -5.18 11.69 -2.95
C PHE A 162 -5.71 13.09 -3.27
N GLU A 163 -4.86 13.98 -3.78
CA GLU A 163 -5.24 15.32 -4.25
C GLU A 163 -6.21 15.30 -5.45
N GLN A 164 -6.29 14.17 -6.16
CA GLN A 164 -7.20 13.94 -7.28
C GLN A 164 -8.48 13.20 -6.84
N THR A 165 -8.50 12.63 -5.64
CA THR A 165 -9.68 11.95 -5.12
C THR A 165 -10.85 12.92 -5.00
N ARG A 166 -11.96 12.57 -5.66
CA ARG A 166 -13.23 13.29 -5.58
C ARG A 166 -14.26 12.39 -4.94
N VAL A 167 -14.82 12.86 -3.84
CA VAL A 167 -15.90 12.21 -3.09
C VAL A 167 -16.91 13.27 -2.66
N PRO A 168 -18.19 12.90 -2.48
CA PRO A 168 -19.16 13.80 -1.88
C PRO A 168 -18.72 14.29 -0.50
N GLU A 169 -19.16 15.49 -0.11
CA GLU A 169 -19.02 15.96 1.26
C GLU A 169 -19.67 14.97 2.25
N ALA A 170 -19.06 14.79 3.42
CA ALA A 170 -19.50 13.82 4.42
C ALA A 170 -19.65 12.36 3.92
N ALA A 171 -18.93 11.98 2.86
CA ALA A 171 -18.96 10.61 2.33
C ALA A 171 -18.33 9.55 3.25
N PHE A 172 -17.57 9.99 4.26
CA PHE A 172 -16.83 9.13 5.18
C PHE A 172 -17.21 9.43 6.63
N ALA A 173 -17.37 8.36 7.41
CA ALA A 173 -17.60 8.45 8.85
C ALA A 173 -16.29 8.70 9.63
N ALA A 174 -15.15 8.31 9.07
CA ALA A 174 -13.83 8.57 9.63
C ALA A 174 -12.75 8.58 8.54
N THR A 175 -11.60 9.15 8.88
CA THR A 175 -10.34 9.00 8.12
C THR A 175 -9.28 8.50 9.09
N ILE A 176 -8.52 7.48 8.69
CA ILE A 176 -7.45 6.88 9.49
C ILE A 176 -6.30 6.51 8.55
N GLY A 177 -5.06 6.69 8.98
CA GLY A 177 -3.91 6.36 8.15
C GLY A 177 -2.62 6.98 8.66
N ASN A 178 -1.53 6.67 7.98
CA ASN A 178 -0.22 7.28 8.18
C ASN A 178 0.16 8.04 6.92
N VAL A 179 -0.27 9.30 6.84
CA VAL A 179 -0.02 10.14 5.68
C VAL A 179 1.47 10.54 5.61
N PRO A 180 2.07 10.63 4.41
CA PRO A 180 3.45 11.04 4.27
C PRO A 180 3.67 12.44 4.87
N PHE A 181 4.73 12.58 5.66
CA PHE A 181 5.12 13.86 6.25
C PHE A 181 6.12 14.56 5.31
N GLY A 182 5.71 15.63 4.63
CA GLY A 182 6.59 16.45 3.81
C GLY A 182 6.04 17.85 3.54
N ARG A 183 6.92 18.80 3.23
CA ARG A 183 6.53 20.14 2.76
C ARG A 183 6.12 20.07 1.29
N TYR A 184 4.90 19.61 1.03
CA TYR A 184 4.30 19.66 -0.29
C TYR A 184 3.12 20.64 -0.26
N VAL A 185 3.10 21.57 -1.21
CA VAL A 185 1.95 22.45 -1.38
C VAL A 185 0.86 21.66 -2.08
N VAL A 186 -0.13 21.20 -1.33
CA VAL A 186 -1.28 20.49 -1.90
C VAL A 186 -2.31 21.53 -2.35
N HIS A 187 -2.52 21.61 -3.66
CA HIS A 187 -3.55 22.45 -4.24
C HIS A 187 -4.90 21.73 -4.15
N ASP A 188 -5.75 22.15 -3.22
CA ASP A 188 -7.14 21.72 -3.15
C ASP A 188 -8.01 22.77 -3.86
N PRO A 189 -8.53 22.51 -5.07
CA PRO A 189 -9.35 23.50 -5.78
C PRO A 189 -10.68 23.83 -5.07
N ALA A 190 -11.18 22.98 -4.16
CA ALA A 190 -12.43 23.19 -3.44
C ALA A 190 -12.22 24.00 -2.15
N HIS A 191 -11.17 23.70 -1.37
CA HIS A 191 -10.95 24.32 -0.06
C HIS A 191 -9.62 25.09 0.09
N ASN A 192 -8.70 24.97 -0.88
CA ASN A 192 -7.46 25.74 -0.97
C ASN A 192 -7.19 26.26 -2.41
N PRO A 193 -8.12 27.00 -3.04
CA PRO A 193 -7.99 27.45 -4.44
C PRO A 193 -6.81 28.40 -4.68
N ARG A 194 -6.14 28.85 -3.60
CA ARG A 194 -5.00 29.79 -3.64
C ARG A 194 -3.67 29.14 -3.27
N GLY A 195 -3.64 27.83 -3.03
CA GLY A 195 -2.40 27.07 -2.81
C GLY A 195 -1.60 27.51 -1.59
N HIS A 196 -2.25 27.88 -0.49
CA HIS A 196 -1.56 28.20 0.76
C HIS A 196 -0.95 26.94 1.40
N SER A 197 0.24 27.08 2.00
CA SER A 197 0.92 26.04 2.82
C SER A 197 0.65 26.24 4.29
#